data_AF-A0A7J6UKA3-F1
#
_entry.id   AF-A0A7J6UKA3-F1
#
_cell.length_a   1.000
_cell.length_b   1.000
_cell.length_c   1.000
_cell.angle_alpha   90.00
_cell.angle_beta   90.00
_cell.angle_gamma   90.00
#
_symmetry.space_group_name_H-M   'P 1'
#
loop_
_entity.id
_entity.type
_entity.pdbx_description
1 polymer ?
#
loop_
_entity_poly.entity_id
_entity_poly.type
_entity_poly.pdbx_seq_one_letter_code
_entity_poly.pdbx_strand_id
1 'polypeptide(L)'
;FFLFALMKTEFEEAQKVAANRPRAGTWESPHARPLTAYPSTHELNDFALDGASTDPDRGVGLDNPFLAGQFFQTSKLPDSMTSEERAKLAQSLAPTATYEMLSKIPSELVEMETPEGQDLRQRLLRGATVVFFCAGYPGKKFIYQRAAELGVKSVIIDSADSWSKELVDEGVIAKFIGLDMNQAPEEIFKQSVAAIKALKDDPLVGECEGICTFADLAVPMASRLGEALGLPCLPPSAVDKTRNKYATRDAMKAYGMPVVRNYLIKNELQLEKAAEFVGFPAVLKPISGAASLGVKKVDSAADLDATYHELSALLLGLRVSSGALEQVAENDNASDDEASEGVNANEVISLDMVLEEYLDGDEVDVDVIMDDGKCRFCSVSDNGPTVEPYFNESWAVLPSLLPEKKVEELQDMAIDALVSVGFSKGLFHVEGKYTSRGPRLIEINSRMGGGPVRMIHQHVEGVDLVVEQLFLACGIPSRPQPHEANCAVAYGFALNERSGVIKDLDFIERHEESSHVLQLEPLVKPGEHVVGPEEGMPTWLAEIVIKDETSEKARDECQRLMKVIADECAESLV
;
A
#
# COMPACT_ATOMS: atom_id res chain seq x y z
N PHE A 1 -9.94 17.55 -37.55
CA PHE A 1 -10.87 16.41 -37.40
C PHE A 1 -10.31 15.21 -36.61
N PHE A 2 -9.07 14.75 -36.81
CA PHE A 2 -8.59 13.50 -36.15
C PHE A 2 -8.51 13.55 -34.59
N LEU A 3 -8.10 14.67 -33.99
CA LEU A 3 -8.04 14.80 -32.51
C LEU A 3 -9.42 14.93 -31.83
N PHE A 4 -10.46 15.35 -32.56
CA PHE A 4 -11.79 15.59 -31.96
C PHE A 4 -12.66 14.32 -31.97
N ALA A 5 -12.23 13.24 -32.64
CA ALA A 5 -12.89 11.94 -32.59
C ALA A 5 -12.45 11.15 -31.34
N LEU A 6 -11.14 11.09 -31.07
CA LEU A 6 -10.55 10.41 -29.90
C LEU A 6 -11.14 10.91 -28.57
N MET A 7 -11.24 12.23 -28.36
CA MET A 7 -11.85 12.78 -27.15
C MET A 7 -13.38 12.67 -27.10
N LYS A 8 -14.05 12.32 -28.21
CA LYS A 8 -15.51 12.09 -28.24
C LYS A 8 -15.87 10.65 -27.95
N THR A 9 -15.06 9.68 -28.38
CA THR A 9 -15.27 8.26 -28.06
C THR A 9 -15.16 8.00 -26.57
N GLU A 10 -14.11 8.49 -25.91
CA GLU A 10 -13.92 8.29 -24.47
C GLU A 10 -15.00 9.00 -23.62
N PHE A 11 -15.49 10.16 -24.06
CA PHE A 11 -16.50 10.93 -23.32
C PHE A 11 -17.95 10.50 -23.61
N GLU A 12 -18.26 10.01 -24.82
CA GLU A 12 -19.59 9.47 -25.15
C GLU A 12 -19.80 8.04 -24.64
N GLU A 13 -18.74 7.24 -24.45
CA GLU A 13 -18.82 6.00 -23.67
C GLU A 13 -19.03 6.28 -22.19
N ALA A 14 -18.28 7.21 -21.58
CA ALA A 14 -18.51 7.63 -20.20
C ALA A 14 -19.94 8.18 -19.98
N GLN A 15 -20.52 8.89 -20.96
CA GLN A 15 -21.93 9.33 -20.89
C GLN A 15 -22.95 8.20 -21.08
N LYS A 16 -22.64 7.13 -21.82
CA LYS A 16 -23.49 5.92 -21.88
C LYS A 16 -23.45 5.14 -20.57
N VAL A 17 -22.29 5.05 -19.91
CA VAL A 17 -22.16 4.50 -18.55
C VAL A 17 -22.97 5.34 -17.56
N ALA A 18 -22.90 6.68 -17.65
CA ALA A 18 -23.69 7.59 -16.82
C ALA A 18 -25.23 7.48 -17.04
N ALA A 19 -25.69 6.92 -18.16
CA ALA A 19 -27.09 6.62 -18.43
C ALA A 19 -27.57 5.31 -17.76
N ASN A 20 -26.66 4.40 -17.44
CA ASN A 20 -26.92 3.11 -16.78
C ASN A 20 -26.74 3.19 -15.25
N ARG A 21 -27.23 4.25 -14.59
CA ARG A 21 -27.27 4.30 -13.12
C ARG A 21 -28.07 3.10 -12.57
N PRO A 22 -27.47 2.21 -11.76
CA PRO A 22 -28.24 1.22 -11.02
C PRO A 22 -29.24 1.94 -10.11
N ARG A 23 -30.48 1.46 -10.07
CA ARG A 23 -31.41 1.87 -9.01
C ARG A 23 -30.94 1.18 -7.73
N ALA A 24 -30.48 1.96 -6.77
CA ALA A 24 -30.18 1.65 -5.37
C ALA A 24 -30.11 0.14 -4.99
N GLY A 25 -28.91 -0.36 -4.71
CA GLY A 25 -28.75 -1.62 -3.96
C GLY A 25 -27.36 -2.23 -4.08
N THR A 26 -26.91 -2.49 -5.30
CA THR A 26 -25.71 -3.27 -5.61
C THR A 26 -24.86 -2.58 -6.68
N TRP A 27 -23.54 -2.63 -6.51
CA TRP A 27 -22.58 -2.43 -7.59
C TRP A 27 -22.32 -3.81 -8.19
N GLU A 28 -22.60 -3.97 -9.49
CA GLU A 28 -22.16 -5.13 -10.25
C GLU A 28 -20.91 -4.68 -11.02
N SER A 29 -19.77 -5.32 -10.75
CA SER A 29 -18.51 -4.93 -11.37
C SER A 29 -18.56 -5.12 -12.90
N PRO A 30 -18.04 -4.17 -13.70
CA PRO A 30 -17.80 -4.38 -15.13
C PRO A 30 -16.76 -5.47 -15.41
N HIS A 31 -16.05 -5.94 -14.38
CA HIS A 31 -15.09 -7.04 -14.39
C HIS A 31 -15.60 -8.30 -13.66
N ALA A 32 -16.84 -8.29 -13.14
CA ALA A 32 -17.47 -9.43 -12.48
C ALA A 32 -17.36 -10.70 -13.34
N ARG A 33 -16.55 -11.65 -12.86
CA ARG A 33 -16.18 -12.81 -13.68
C ARG A 33 -17.35 -13.80 -13.83
N PRO A 34 -17.56 -14.36 -15.03
CA PRO A 34 -18.15 -15.68 -15.10
C PRO A 34 -17.17 -16.68 -14.48
N LEU A 35 -17.56 -17.32 -13.37
CA LEU A 35 -16.97 -18.58 -12.94
C LEU A 35 -17.25 -19.64 -14.02
N THR A 36 -16.27 -19.91 -14.88
CA THR A 36 -16.30 -21.08 -15.77
C THR A 36 -14.98 -21.82 -15.73
N ALA A 37 -15.05 -23.10 -15.36
CA ALA A 37 -13.95 -24.05 -15.51
C ALA A 37 -13.40 -24.05 -16.95
N TYR A 38 -12.11 -24.38 -17.11
CA TYR A 38 -11.45 -24.52 -18.40
C TYR A 38 -12.10 -25.61 -19.29
N PRO A 39 -12.37 -25.32 -20.58
CA PRO A 39 -12.12 -26.31 -21.64
C PRO A 39 -11.50 -25.70 -22.91
N SER A 40 -11.26 -26.57 -23.89
CA SER A 40 -10.22 -26.49 -24.93
C SER A 40 -10.42 -25.53 -26.10
N THR A 41 -9.29 -25.29 -26.79
CA THR A 41 -9.06 -24.50 -28.01
C THR A 41 -9.93 -24.85 -29.23
N HIS A 42 -10.78 -23.91 -29.68
CA HIS A 42 -11.05 -23.67 -31.11
C HIS A 42 -11.74 -22.33 -31.42
N GLU A 43 -11.57 -21.86 -32.67
CA GLU A 43 -12.26 -20.74 -33.36
C GLU A 43 -11.95 -19.29 -32.90
N LEU A 44 -11.82 -18.26 -33.75
CA LEU A 44 -11.11 -18.00 -35.04
C LEU A 44 -11.52 -16.60 -35.54
N ASN A 45 -10.54 -15.71 -35.75
CA ASN A 45 -10.41 -14.71 -36.83
C ASN A 45 -11.33 -13.47 -37.07
N ASP A 46 -10.67 -12.48 -37.70
CA ASP A 46 -11.11 -11.30 -38.49
C ASP A 46 -11.73 -10.09 -37.73
N PHE A 47 -11.23 -8.85 -37.83
CA PHE A 47 -11.08 -8.04 -39.07
C PHE A 47 -10.04 -6.89 -38.99
N ALA A 48 -9.78 -6.22 -40.13
CA ALA A 48 -8.67 -5.26 -40.35
C ALA A 48 -9.07 -3.77 -40.55
N LEU A 49 -8.05 -2.92 -40.78
CA LEU A 49 -8.00 -1.44 -40.75
C LEU A 49 -8.49 -0.68 -42.01
N ASP A 50 -9.07 0.54 -41.84
CA ASP A 50 -8.87 1.82 -42.60
C ASP A 50 -9.69 2.98 -41.92
N GLY A 51 -9.66 4.30 -42.23
CA GLY A 51 -8.85 5.10 -43.18
C GLY A 51 -9.16 6.63 -43.21
N ALA A 52 -8.14 7.46 -42.97
CA ALA A 52 -7.88 8.88 -43.40
C ALA A 52 -8.91 10.07 -43.28
N SER A 53 -8.43 11.17 -42.63
CA SER A 53 -8.66 12.62 -42.95
C SER A 53 -10.06 13.29 -42.69
N THR A 54 -10.32 14.62 -42.80
CA THR A 54 -9.55 15.84 -43.25
C THR A 54 -10.04 17.18 -42.58
N ASP A 55 -9.16 18.21 -42.54
CA ASP A 55 -9.34 19.69 -42.66
C ASP A 55 -10.32 20.55 -41.76
N PRO A 56 -10.47 21.91 -41.89
CA PRO A 56 -10.04 22.82 -40.80
C PRO A 56 -11.07 23.93 -40.40
N ASP A 57 -10.58 25.00 -39.74
CA ASP A 57 -11.26 26.26 -39.36
C ASP A 57 -12.40 26.22 -38.32
N ARG A 58 -12.03 26.44 -37.05
CA ARG A 58 -12.44 27.61 -36.22
C ARG A 58 -12.02 27.44 -34.76
N GLY A 59 -11.12 28.31 -34.28
CA GLY A 59 -10.74 28.36 -32.87
C GLY A 59 -11.55 29.37 -32.06
N VAL A 60 -11.57 29.19 -30.74
CA VAL A 60 -11.82 30.25 -29.75
C VAL A 60 -10.87 29.97 -28.58
N GLY A 61 -9.97 30.90 -28.27
CA GLY A 61 -9.09 30.82 -27.10
C GLY A 61 -9.74 31.46 -25.87
N LEU A 62 -9.33 31.01 -24.67
CA LEU A 62 -9.65 31.64 -23.39
C LEU A 62 -8.41 31.65 -22.50
N ASP A 63 -7.45 32.51 -22.86
CA ASP A 63 -6.46 32.99 -21.90
C ASP A 63 -7.13 33.98 -20.93
N ASN A 64 -7.03 33.74 -19.64
CA ASN A 64 -7.08 34.82 -18.65
C ASN A 64 -6.15 34.50 -17.46
N PRO A 65 -5.01 35.21 -17.33
CA PRO A 65 -4.07 34.98 -16.25
C PRO A 65 -4.41 35.84 -15.03
N PHE A 66 -4.47 35.24 -13.83
CA PHE A 66 -3.84 35.73 -12.59
C PHE A 66 -4.09 34.74 -11.44
N LEU A 67 -3.12 34.63 -10.50
CA LEU A 67 -3.17 33.86 -9.25
C LEU A 67 -3.10 32.31 -9.33
N ALA A 68 -1.87 31.81 -9.51
CA ALA A 68 -1.33 30.62 -8.82
C ALA A 68 0.17 30.36 -9.11
N GLY A 69 0.84 31.20 -9.91
CA GLY A 69 2.30 31.20 -10.02
C GLY A 69 2.94 31.97 -8.86
N GLN A 70 4.04 31.43 -8.31
CA GLN A 70 4.82 31.98 -7.18
C GLN A 70 4.17 31.92 -5.79
N PHE A 71 3.78 30.72 -5.33
CA PHE A 71 4.05 30.19 -3.97
C PHE A 71 3.98 28.66 -4.07
N PHE A 72 4.69 27.91 -3.22
CA PHE A 72 4.98 26.46 -3.36
C PHE A 72 5.97 26.08 -4.48
N GLN A 73 7.21 26.53 -4.34
CA GLN A 73 8.36 25.68 -4.72
C GLN A 73 8.95 25.06 -3.45
N THR A 74 8.20 24.16 -2.82
CA THR A 74 8.81 22.99 -2.17
C THR A 74 9.08 21.98 -3.28
N SER A 75 10.25 21.35 -3.24
CA SER A 75 10.73 20.45 -4.29
C SER A 75 9.86 19.21 -4.40
N LYS A 76 8.93 19.22 -5.36
CA LYS A 76 8.13 18.05 -5.72
C LYS A 76 9.03 16.97 -6.32
N LEU A 77 8.62 15.72 -6.16
CA LEU A 77 9.20 14.61 -6.92
C LEU A 77 9.12 14.90 -8.43
N PRO A 78 10.07 14.40 -9.25
CA PRO A 78 10.01 14.56 -10.70
C PRO A 78 8.66 14.13 -11.28
N ASP A 79 8.18 14.84 -12.30
CA ASP A 79 6.94 14.48 -13.00
C ASP A 79 7.09 13.13 -13.73
N SER A 80 5.99 12.39 -13.86
CA SER A 80 5.97 11.13 -14.61
C SER A 80 6.27 11.36 -16.09
N MET A 81 7.11 10.51 -16.69
CA MET A 81 7.45 10.57 -18.10
C MET A 81 6.20 10.38 -18.97
N THR A 82 6.16 11.07 -20.11
CA THR A 82 5.13 10.83 -21.13
C THR A 82 5.31 9.46 -21.77
N SER A 83 4.25 8.92 -22.39
CA SER A 83 4.33 7.64 -23.09
C SER A 83 5.32 7.63 -24.26
N GLU A 84 5.58 8.79 -24.89
CA GLU A 84 6.62 8.92 -25.93
C GLU A 84 8.03 8.85 -25.33
N GLU A 85 8.27 9.50 -24.18
CA GLU A 85 9.55 9.45 -23.48
C GLU A 85 9.84 8.06 -22.93
N ARG A 86 8.84 7.37 -22.34
CA ARG A 86 8.95 5.96 -21.93
C ARG A 86 9.33 5.05 -23.10
N ALA A 87 8.69 5.23 -24.27
CA ALA A 87 9.00 4.44 -25.46
C ALA A 87 10.43 4.68 -25.98
N LYS A 88 10.93 5.92 -25.94
CA LYS A 88 12.32 6.25 -26.29
C LYS A 88 13.32 5.66 -25.29
N LEU A 89 13.02 5.71 -24.00
CA LEU A 89 13.85 5.13 -22.95
C LEU A 89 13.96 3.61 -23.12
N ALA A 90 12.84 2.91 -23.29
CA ALA A 90 12.81 1.46 -23.52
C ALA A 90 13.64 1.03 -24.75
N GLN A 91 13.67 1.83 -25.82
CA GLN A 91 14.51 1.56 -27.01
C GLN A 91 16.01 1.80 -26.78
N SER A 92 16.39 2.50 -25.72
CA SER A 92 17.78 2.85 -25.41
C SER A 92 18.45 1.92 -24.39
N LEU A 93 17.67 1.06 -23.72
CA LEU A 93 18.15 0.18 -22.66
C LEU A 93 18.67 -1.15 -23.23
N ALA A 94 19.75 -1.65 -22.63
CA ALA A 94 20.21 -3.00 -22.84
C ALA A 94 19.32 -3.99 -22.06
N PRO A 95 19.07 -5.21 -22.57
CA PRO A 95 18.41 -6.24 -21.78
C PRO A 95 19.32 -6.67 -20.63
N THR A 96 18.75 -6.78 -19.42
CA THR A 96 19.48 -7.32 -18.26
C THR A 96 19.66 -8.84 -18.37
N ALA A 97 20.45 -9.45 -17.49
CA ALA A 97 20.67 -10.90 -17.50
C ALA A 97 19.36 -11.69 -17.35
N THR A 98 18.47 -11.26 -16.46
CA THR A 98 17.13 -11.83 -16.24
C THR A 98 16.27 -11.71 -17.49
N TYR A 99 16.23 -10.54 -18.13
CA TYR A 99 15.51 -10.34 -19.40
C TYR A 99 16.07 -11.17 -20.55
N GLU A 100 17.39 -11.25 -20.66
CA GLU A 100 18.06 -12.14 -21.61
C GLU A 100 17.69 -13.61 -21.37
N MET A 101 17.62 -14.07 -20.12
CA MET A 101 17.19 -15.43 -19.79
C MET A 101 15.71 -15.66 -20.12
N LEU A 102 14.83 -14.75 -19.71
CA LEU A 102 13.40 -14.78 -20.02
C LEU A 102 13.16 -14.92 -21.53
N SER A 103 13.84 -14.12 -22.36
CA SER A 103 13.72 -14.19 -23.83
C SER A 103 14.20 -15.51 -24.47
N LYS A 104 14.99 -16.31 -23.75
CA LYS A 104 15.54 -17.60 -24.21
C LYS A 104 14.73 -18.80 -23.72
N ILE A 105 13.82 -18.61 -22.77
CA ILE A 105 12.92 -19.64 -22.25
C ILE A 105 11.59 -19.55 -22.99
N PRO A 106 11.00 -20.67 -23.46
CA PRO A 106 9.64 -20.67 -24.01
C PRO A 106 8.66 -20.06 -23.00
N SER A 107 7.87 -19.08 -23.44
CA SER A 107 6.95 -18.35 -22.55
C SER A 107 6.02 -19.28 -21.79
N GLU A 108 5.50 -20.31 -22.47
CA GLU A 108 4.68 -21.39 -21.90
C GLU A 108 5.30 -22.16 -20.72
N LEU A 109 6.62 -22.11 -20.50
CA LEU A 109 7.27 -22.62 -19.29
C LEU A 109 7.29 -21.60 -18.13
N VAL A 110 7.54 -20.32 -18.44
CA VAL A 110 7.58 -19.25 -17.42
C VAL A 110 6.18 -18.86 -16.95
N GLU A 111 5.20 -18.95 -17.86
CA GLU A 111 3.77 -18.73 -17.64
C GLU A 111 3.08 -19.87 -16.89
N MET A 112 3.74 -21.01 -16.70
CA MET A 112 3.07 -22.21 -16.20
C MET A 112 2.58 -22.03 -14.75
N GLU A 113 1.27 -22.15 -14.58
CA GLU A 113 0.56 -22.17 -13.29
C GLU A 113 0.71 -23.57 -12.67
N THR A 114 1.94 -23.93 -12.28
CA THR A 114 2.30 -25.18 -11.58
C THR A 114 3.47 -24.94 -10.58
N PRO A 115 3.72 -25.85 -9.63
CA PRO A 115 4.89 -25.78 -8.73
C PRO A 115 6.23 -25.76 -9.47
N GLU A 116 6.37 -26.48 -10.58
CA GLU A 116 7.58 -26.50 -11.40
C GLU A 116 7.79 -25.16 -12.13
N GLY A 117 6.71 -24.54 -12.61
CA GLY A 117 6.74 -23.17 -13.14
C GLY A 117 7.17 -22.16 -12.07
N GLN A 118 6.70 -22.34 -10.83
CA GLN A 118 7.04 -21.47 -9.70
C GLN A 118 8.52 -21.62 -9.29
N ASP A 119 9.04 -22.84 -9.21
CA ASP A 119 10.47 -23.12 -9.00
C ASP A 119 11.35 -22.56 -10.14
N LEU A 120 10.91 -22.66 -11.41
CA LEU A 120 11.58 -22.03 -12.54
C LEU A 120 11.66 -20.50 -12.37
N ARG A 121 10.55 -19.84 -12.02
CA ARG A 121 10.52 -18.39 -11.75
C ARG A 121 11.42 -18.00 -10.58
N GLN A 122 11.40 -18.74 -9.47
CA GLN A 122 12.29 -18.49 -8.32
C GLN A 122 13.77 -18.62 -8.70
N ARG A 123 14.13 -19.58 -9.58
CA ARG A 123 15.51 -19.72 -10.08
C ARG A 123 15.95 -18.57 -10.97
N LEU A 124 15.04 -17.87 -11.64
CA LEU A 124 15.36 -16.68 -12.44
C LEU A 124 15.71 -15.47 -11.58
N LEU A 125 15.28 -15.41 -10.31
CA LEU A 125 15.72 -14.39 -9.36
C LEU A 125 17.16 -14.62 -8.86
N ARG A 126 17.73 -15.81 -9.03
CA ARG A 126 19.04 -16.15 -8.46
C ARG A 126 20.17 -15.38 -9.17
N GLY A 127 20.82 -14.51 -8.42
CA GLY A 127 21.88 -13.63 -8.88
C GLY A 127 21.38 -12.29 -9.42
N ALA A 128 20.06 -12.08 -9.52
CA ALA A 128 19.49 -10.82 -9.95
C ALA A 128 19.75 -9.72 -8.91
N THR A 129 20.13 -8.53 -9.36
CA THR A 129 20.32 -7.36 -8.49
C THR A 129 19.02 -6.59 -8.38
N VAL A 130 18.44 -6.54 -7.17
CA VAL A 130 17.21 -5.80 -6.89
C VAL A 130 17.50 -4.67 -5.93
N VAL A 131 17.11 -3.46 -6.31
CA VAL A 131 17.20 -2.26 -5.48
C VAL A 131 15.92 -2.10 -4.66
N PHE A 132 16.06 -1.92 -3.36
CA PHE A 132 14.98 -1.52 -2.46
C PHE A 132 15.20 -0.07 -2.03
N PHE A 133 14.21 0.79 -2.28
CA PHE A 133 14.26 2.18 -1.84
C PHE A 133 13.54 2.33 -0.49
N CYS A 134 14.28 2.74 0.55
CA CYS A 134 13.98 2.65 1.98
C CYS A 134 13.68 1.24 2.50
N ALA A 135 14.25 0.89 3.66
CA ALA A 135 14.04 -0.42 4.26
C ALA A 135 12.71 -0.56 5.03
N GLY A 136 12.11 0.57 5.43
CA GLY A 136 11.04 0.59 6.43
C GLY A 136 11.58 0.28 7.83
N TYR A 137 10.71 -0.11 8.76
CA TYR A 137 11.08 -0.42 10.15
C TYR A 137 11.76 -1.81 10.29
N PRO A 138 12.55 -2.06 11.35
CA PRO A 138 13.33 -3.30 11.54
C PRO A 138 12.56 -4.61 11.40
N GLY A 139 11.29 -4.64 11.80
CA GLY A 139 10.41 -5.83 11.64
C GLY A 139 10.22 -6.28 10.19
N LYS A 140 10.54 -5.46 9.18
CA LYS A 140 10.55 -5.85 7.76
C LYS A 140 11.79 -6.67 7.35
N LYS A 141 12.72 -6.99 8.27
CA LYS A 141 13.93 -7.78 8.00
C LYS A 141 13.68 -9.11 7.27
N PHE A 142 12.53 -9.76 7.51
CA PHE A 142 12.13 -11.00 6.82
C PHE A 142 12.09 -10.87 5.29
N ILE A 143 11.86 -9.67 4.75
CA ILE A 143 11.79 -9.40 3.31
C ILE A 143 13.17 -9.61 2.67
N TYR A 144 14.19 -9.04 3.29
CA TYR A 144 15.58 -9.10 2.81
C TYR A 144 16.18 -10.49 3.03
N GLN A 145 15.85 -11.14 4.15
CA GLN A 145 16.19 -12.55 4.37
C GLN A 145 15.57 -13.44 3.29
N ARG A 146 14.29 -13.23 2.95
CA ARG A 146 13.65 -14.00 1.87
C ARG A 146 14.26 -13.75 0.50
N ALA A 147 14.65 -12.51 0.19
CA ALA A 147 15.39 -12.19 -1.02
C ALA A 147 16.75 -12.93 -1.06
N ALA A 148 17.48 -12.97 0.05
CA ALA A 148 18.75 -13.69 0.17
C ALA A 148 18.60 -15.21 -0.02
N GLU A 149 17.55 -15.83 0.53
CA GLU A 149 17.23 -17.26 0.32
C GLU A 149 17.04 -17.63 -1.16
N LEU A 150 16.43 -16.74 -1.93
CA LEU A 150 16.24 -16.89 -3.39
C LEU A 150 17.56 -16.66 -4.16
N GLY A 151 18.58 -16.09 -3.50
CA GLY A 151 19.85 -15.70 -4.08
C GLY A 151 19.81 -14.34 -4.79
N VAL A 152 18.84 -13.48 -4.45
CA VAL A 152 18.78 -12.09 -4.95
C VAL A 152 19.92 -11.29 -4.31
N LYS A 153 20.60 -10.48 -5.12
CA LYS A 153 21.62 -9.54 -4.65
C LYS A 153 20.95 -8.23 -4.24
N SER A 154 20.38 -8.23 -3.04
CA SER A 154 19.68 -7.07 -2.50
C SER A 154 20.60 -5.86 -2.35
N VAL A 155 20.20 -4.72 -2.88
CA VAL A 155 20.83 -3.40 -2.65
C VAL A 155 19.80 -2.50 -1.98
N ILE A 156 20.10 -1.97 -0.81
CA ILE A 156 19.21 -1.02 -0.13
C ILE A 156 19.77 0.40 -0.29
N ILE A 157 18.90 1.32 -0.73
CA ILE A 157 19.12 2.77 -0.68
C ILE A 157 18.24 3.32 0.43
N ASP A 158 18.82 3.91 1.47
CA ASP A 158 18.07 4.43 2.62
C ASP A 158 18.79 5.62 3.27
N SER A 159 18.22 6.20 4.32
CA SER A 159 18.91 7.18 5.16
C SER A 159 20.22 6.61 5.73
N ALA A 160 21.29 7.40 5.78
CA ALA A 160 22.64 6.92 6.12
C ALA A 160 22.79 6.35 7.56
N ASP A 161 21.85 6.68 8.45
CA ASP A 161 21.69 6.17 9.81
C ASP A 161 20.90 4.85 9.88
N SER A 162 20.11 4.50 8.86
CA SER A 162 19.18 3.35 8.82
C SER A 162 19.79 2.05 9.36
N TRP A 163 19.03 1.36 10.22
CA TRP A 163 19.32 0.03 10.76
C TRP A 163 19.72 -0.99 9.67
N SER A 164 19.17 -0.83 8.47
CA SER A 164 19.38 -1.75 7.35
C SER A 164 20.83 -1.82 6.84
N LYS A 165 21.69 -0.87 7.22
CA LYS A 165 23.13 -0.93 6.95
C LYS A 165 23.80 -2.17 7.57
N GLU A 166 23.31 -2.63 8.72
CA GLU A 166 23.85 -3.77 9.47
C GLU A 166 23.60 -5.11 8.74
N LEU A 167 22.59 -5.16 7.88
CA LEU A 167 22.27 -6.33 7.05
C LEU A 167 23.38 -6.69 6.04
N VAL A 168 24.32 -5.77 5.76
CA VAL A 168 25.52 -6.07 4.95
C VAL A 168 26.47 -6.97 5.73
N ASP A 169 26.74 -6.65 7.00
CA ASP A 169 27.65 -7.41 7.85
C ASP A 169 27.06 -8.75 8.27
N GLU A 170 25.72 -8.84 8.37
CA GLU A 170 24.99 -10.11 8.50
C GLU A 170 24.99 -10.98 7.22
N GLY A 171 25.35 -10.41 6.07
CA GLY A 171 25.26 -11.08 4.75
C GLY A 171 23.83 -11.27 4.23
N VAL A 172 22.85 -10.53 4.76
CA VAL A 172 21.44 -10.55 4.35
C VAL A 172 21.21 -9.70 3.10
N ILE A 173 21.99 -8.62 2.92
CA ILE A 173 22.00 -7.82 1.68
C ILE A 173 23.41 -7.73 1.11
N ALA A 174 23.51 -7.56 -0.21
CA ALA A 174 24.79 -7.46 -0.90
C ALA A 174 25.42 -6.07 -0.76
N LYS A 175 24.61 -5.01 -0.66
CA LYS A 175 25.11 -3.63 -0.55
C LYS A 175 24.11 -2.69 0.12
N PHE A 176 24.63 -1.75 0.91
CA PHE A 176 23.90 -0.61 1.43
C PHE A 176 24.42 0.70 0.80
N ILE A 177 23.52 1.65 0.56
CA ILE A 177 23.80 2.98 0.02
C ILE A 177 23.06 4.00 0.87
N GLY A 178 23.77 4.58 1.83
CA GLY A 178 23.26 5.66 2.66
C GLY A 178 23.20 6.98 1.89
N LEU A 179 22.05 7.63 1.88
CA LEU A 179 21.83 9.00 1.41
C LEU A 179 21.40 9.91 2.57
N ASP A 180 21.55 11.22 2.39
CA ASP A 180 20.94 12.21 3.27
C ASP A 180 19.49 12.45 2.82
N MET A 181 18.54 11.82 3.51
CA MET A 181 17.13 11.86 3.17
C MET A 181 16.44 13.19 3.57
N ASN A 182 17.16 14.12 4.21
CA ASN A 182 16.66 15.46 4.53
C ASN A 182 16.80 16.45 3.36
N GLN A 183 17.33 15.99 2.22
CA GLN A 183 17.49 16.81 1.03
C GLN A 183 16.19 16.93 0.24
N ALA A 184 16.14 17.93 -0.65
CA ALA A 184 15.07 18.05 -1.64
C ALA A 184 14.86 16.71 -2.37
N PRO A 185 13.61 16.20 -2.50
CA PRO A 185 13.34 14.92 -3.18
C PRO A 185 13.90 14.81 -4.61
N GLU A 186 14.08 15.93 -5.31
CA GLU A 186 14.74 15.96 -6.63
C GLU A 186 16.24 15.60 -6.55
N GLU A 187 16.94 16.01 -5.49
CA GLU A 187 18.35 15.67 -5.26
C GLU A 187 18.52 14.23 -4.78
N ILE A 188 17.64 13.76 -3.88
CA ILE A 188 17.58 12.33 -3.47
C ILE A 188 17.37 11.46 -4.71
N PHE A 189 16.45 11.84 -5.60
CA PHE A 189 16.20 11.16 -6.86
C PHE A 189 17.44 11.15 -7.77
N LYS A 190 18.09 12.30 -8.01
CA LYS A 190 19.30 12.39 -8.84
C LYS A 190 20.43 11.51 -8.31
N GLN A 191 20.66 11.53 -6.99
CA GLN A 191 21.68 10.72 -6.33
C GLN A 191 21.35 9.23 -6.43
N SER A 192 20.09 8.85 -6.22
CA SER A 192 19.62 7.47 -6.37
C SER A 192 19.80 6.96 -7.81
N VAL A 193 19.40 7.74 -8.83
CA VAL A 193 19.62 7.38 -10.24
C VAL A 193 21.11 7.21 -10.55
N ALA A 194 21.97 8.08 -10.03
CA ALA A 194 23.42 7.99 -10.23
C ALA A 194 24.01 6.75 -9.53
N ALA A 195 23.59 6.47 -8.29
CA ALA A 195 24.01 5.32 -7.50
C ALA A 195 23.61 4.00 -8.17
N ILE A 196 22.36 3.88 -8.63
CA ILE A 196 21.86 2.68 -9.31
C ILE A 196 22.59 2.45 -10.64
N LYS A 197 22.84 3.51 -11.43
CA LYS A 197 23.60 3.41 -12.69
C LYS A 197 25.07 3.02 -12.49
N ALA A 198 25.65 3.28 -11.32
CA ALA A 198 27.01 2.87 -10.98
C ALA A 198 27.11 1.38 -10.58
N LEU A 199 26.00 0.70 -10.26
CA LEU A 199 26.01 -0.70 -9.84
C LEU A 199 26.51 -1.66 -10.93
N LYS A 200 26.32 -1.32 -12.21
CA LYS A 200 26.83 -2.12 -13.35
C LYS A 200 28.35 -2.34 -13.31
N ASP A 201 29.09 -1.40 -12.72
CA ASP A 201 30.55 -1.42 -12.60
C ASP A 201 31.01 -2.04 -11.26
N ASP A 202 30.07 -2.42 -10.38
CA ASP A 202 30.32 -3.08 -9.11
C ASP A 202 30.48 -4.60 -9.30
N PRO A 203 31.60 -5.20 -8.85
CA PRO A 203 31.91 -6.62 -9.09
C PRO A 203 31.07 -7.59 -8.25
N LEU A 204 30.41 -7.13 -7.17
CA LEU A 204 29.58 -7.96 -6.32
C LEU A 204 28.16 -8.04 -6.90
N VAL A 205 27.54 -6.88 -7.14
CA VAL A 205 26.14 -6.80 -7.56
C VAL A 205 25.98 -6.82 -9.08
N GLY A 206 26.64 -5.91 -9.80
CA GLY A 206 26.42 -5.71 -11.24
C GLY A 206 25.16 -4.90 -11.53
N GLU A 207 24.70 -4.93 -12.78
CA GLU A 207 23.59 -4.10 -13.26
C GLU A 207 22.28 -4.38 -12.53
N CYS A 208 21.50 -3.32 -12.26
CA CYS A 208 20.22 -3.40 -11.57
C CYS A 208 19.15 -3.99 -12.50
N GLU A 209 18.41 -4.98 -12.02
CA GLU A 209 17.45 -5.75 -12.80
C GLU A 209 15.99 -5.55 -12.35
N GLY A 210 15.79 -5.06 -11.13
CA GLY A 210 14.48 -4.68 -10.61
C GLY A 210 14.58 -3.66 -9.49
N ILE A 211 13.50 -2.92 -9.28
CA ILE A 211 13.39 -1.95 -8.18
C ILE A 211 12.01 -2.02 -7.55
N CYS A 212 11.95 -2.01 -6.21
CA CYS A 212 10.70 -1.99 -5.45
C CYS A 212 10.89 -1.37 -4.07
N THR A 213 9.82 -1.40 -3.26
CA THR A 213 9.86 -1.10 -1.83
C THR A 213 8.66 -1.74 -1.14
N PHE A 214 8.75 -1.89 0.19
CA PHE A 214 7.66 -2.33 1.05
C PHE A 214 7.33 -1.28 2.13
N ALA A 215 7.88 -0.06 2.00
CA ALA A 215 7.56 1.11 2.81
C ALA A 215 6.65 2.07 2.02
N ASP A 216 5.50 2.45 2.60
CA ASP A 216 4.43 3.10 1.83
C ASP A 216 4.83 4.49 1.27
N LEU A 217 5.53 5.27 2.09
CA LEU A 217 6.01 6.61 1.72
C LEU A 217 7.10 6.57 0.64
N ALA A 218 7.76 5.42 0.47
CA ALA A 218 8.83 5.22 -0.50
C ALA A 218 8.30 4.82 -1.89
N VAL A 219 7.07 4.31 -2.01
CA VAL A 219 6.51 3.82 -3.30
C VAL A 219 6.54 4.89 -4.41
N PRO A 220 6.21 6.18 -4.16
CA PRO A 220 6.30 7.24 -5.18
C PRO A 220 7.71 7.46 -5.73
N MET A 221 8.75 7.29 -4.89
CA MET A 221 10.14 7.42 -5.30
C MET A 221 10.61 6.16 -6.05
N ALA A 222 10.35 4.97 -5.50
CA ALA A 222 10.71 3.70 -6.14
C ALA A 222 10.08 3.57 -7.55
N SER A 223 8.81 3.97 -7.69
CA SER A 223 8.08 4.00 -8.96
C SER A 223 8.74 4.95 -9.98
N ARG A 224 9.12 6.17 -9.59
CA ARG A 224 9.82 7.14 -10.45
C ARG A 224 11.22 6.72 -10.82
N LEU A 225 11.97 6.14 -9.87
CA LEU A 225 13.30 5.58 -10.13
C LEU A 225 13.23 4.44 -11.15
N GLY A 226 12.25 3.53 -11.00
CA GLY A 226 11.98 2.49 -11.98
C GLY A 226 11.64 3.05 -13.36
N GLU A 227 10.73 4.03 -13.44
CA GLU A 227 10.36 4.66 -14.71
C GLU A 227 11.56 5.34 -15.39
N ALA A 228 12.38 6.11 -14.66
CA ALA A 228 13.53 6.83 -15.20
C ALA A 228 14.75 5.94 -15.53
N LEU A 229 14.76 4.70 -15.02
CA LEU A 229 15.71 3.65 -15.39
C LEU A 229 15.13 2.67 -16.43
N GLY A 230 13.84 2.80 -16.75
CA GLY A 230 13.06 1.89 -17.60
C GLY A 230 13.03 0.44 -17.10
N LEU A 231 13.09 0.26 -15.78
CA LEU A 231 12.85 -1.00 -15.09
C LEU A 231 11.33 -1.23 -14.90
N PRO A 232 10.88 -2.46 -14.66
CA PRO A 232 9.52 -2.73 -14.21
C PRO A 232 9.17 -1.92 -12.97
N CYS A 233 8.07 -1.19 -13.05
CA CYS A 233 7.59 -0.35 -11.96
C CYS A 233 6.07 -0.17 -12.05
N LEU A 234 5.48 0.19 -10.91
CA LEU A 234 4.14 0.77 -10.90
C LEU A 234 4.14 2.10 -11.66
N PRO A 235 3.09 2.47 -12.41
CA PRO A 235 3.02 3.77 -13.08
C PRO A 235 2.99 4.90 -12.04
N PRO A 236 3.91 5.89 -12.07
CA PRO A 236 3.94 6.95 -11.06
C PRO A 236 2.63 7.73 -10.95
N SER A 237 1.96 7.97 -12.08
CA SER A 237 0.67 8.66 -12.14
C SER A 237 -0.50 7.88 -11.53
N ALA A 238 -0.38 6.56 -11.33
CA ALA A 238 -1.35 5.75 -10.60
C ALA A 238 -1.01 5.72 -9.10
N VAL A 239 0.28 5.57 -8.75
CA VAL A 239 0.78 5.66 -7.37
C VAL A 239 0.43 7.01 -6.73
N ASP A 240 0.59 8.11 -7.45
CA ASP A 240 0.27 9.45 -6.96
C ASP A 240 -1.22 9.63 -6.65
N LYS A 241 -2.12 8.94 -7.38
CA LYS A 241 -3.56 8.94 -7.07
C LYS A 241 -3.84 8.18 -5.79
N THR A 242 -3.21 7.02 -5.57
CA THR A 242 -3.46 6.22 -4.35
C THR A 242 -2.91 6.87 -3.09
N ARG A 243 -1.78 7.58 -3.18
CA ARG A 243 -1.26 8.39 -2.07
C ARG A 243 -2.10 9.64 -1.75
N ASN A 244 -3.15 9.91 -2.52
CA ASN A 244 -4.10 11.00 -2.30
C ASN A 244 -5.54 10.44 -2.25
N LYS A 245 -6.06 10.26 -1.05
CA LYS A 245 -7.40 9.70 -0.79
C LYS A 245 -8.50 10.39 -1.60
N TYR A 246 -8.45 11.71 -1.76
CA TYR A 246 -9.42 12.46 -2.56
C TYR A 246 -9.28 12.17 -4.07
N ALA A 247 -8.05 12.13 -4.61
CA ALA A 247 -7.80 11.78 -6.00
C ALA A 247 -8.21 10.33 -6.34
N THR A 248 -8.08 9.40 -5.38
CA THR A 248 -8.62 8.03 -5.50
C THR A 248 -10.14 8.05 -5.67
N ARG A 249 -10.88 8.82 -4.86
CA ARG A 249 -12.34 8.95 -5.02
C ARG A 249 -12.72 9.56 -6.37
N ASP A 250 -12.01 10.58 -6.85
CA ASP A 250 -12.28 11.18 -8.16
C ASP A 250 -12.03 10.18 -9.30
N ALA A 251 -10.97 9.37 -9.23
CA ALA A 251 -10.69 8.31 -10.22
C ALA A 251 -11.78 7.22 -10.25
N MET A 252 -12.14 6.68 -9.08
CA MET A 252 -13.25 5.72 -8.91
C MET A 252 -14.56 6.26 -9.49
N LYS A 253 -14.89 7.52 -9.19
CA LYS A 253 -16.10 8.20 -9.65
C LYS A 253 -16.11 8.42 -11.16
N ALA A 254 -14.96 8.70 -11.77
CA ALA A 254 -14.82 8.80 -13.22
C ALA A 254 -15.00 7.43 -13.91
N TYR A 255 -14.55 6.35 -13.26
CA TYR A 255 -14.79 4.97 -13.69
C TYR A 255 -16.24 4.49 -13.47
N GLY A 256 -17.00 5.18 -12.60
CA GLY A 256 -18.42 4.91 -12.34
C GLY A 256 -18.70 4.12 -11.06
N MET A 257 -17.69 3.81 -10.26
CA MET A 257 -17.83 3.09 -8.99
C MET A 257 -18.64 3.88 -7.95
N PRO A 258 -19.28 3.19 -6.98
CA PRO A 258 -19.86 3.85 -5.82
C PRO A 258 -18.76 4.44 -4.92
N VAL A 259 -18.75 5.77 -4.77
CA VAL A 259 -17.88 6.49 -3.83
C VAL A 259 -18.68 7.06 -2.68
N VAL A 260 -18.06 7.15 -1.50
CA VAL A 260 -18.60 7.90 -0.35
C VAL A 260 -18.73 9.38 -0.68
N ARG A 261 -19.68 10.07 -0.03
CA ARG A 261 -19.67 11.54 -0.03
C ARG A 261 -18.38 11.98 0.66
N ASN A 262 -17.56 12.74 -0.05
CA ASN A 262 -16.26 13.22 0.40
C ASN A 262 -16.07 14.68 -0.01
N TYR A 263 -15.32 15.44 0.79
CA TYR A 263 -15.09 16.87 0.56
C TYR A 263 -13.67 17.26 0.97
N LEU A 264 -12.93 17.90 0.05
CA LEU A 264 -11.56 18.36 0.26
C LEU A 264 -11.52 19.68 1.05
N ILE A 265 -10.85 19.67 2.19
CA ILE A 265 -10.64 20.80 3.10
C ILE A 265 -9.17 21.24 3.00
N LYS A 266 -8.95 22.47 2.55
CA LYS A 266 -7.62 23.11 2.45
C LYS A 266 -7.40 24.23 3.46
N ASN A 267 -8.45 24.58 4.21
CA ASN A 267 -8.46 25.59 5.26
C ASN A 267 -9.79 25.54 6.03
N GLU A 268 -9.78 26.14 7.22
CA GLU A 268 -10.92 26.31 8.14
C GLU A 268 -12.19 26.88 7.48
N LEU A 269 -12.06 27.77 6.49
CA LEU A 269 -13.20 28.43 5.81
C LEU A 269 -14.05 27.46 4.96
N GLN A 270 -13.62 26.20 4.84
CA GLN A 270 -14.33 25.15 4.12
C GLN A 270 -15.10 24.19 5.04
N LEU A 271 -14.93 24.25 6.38
CA LEU A 271 -15.50 23.28 7.32
C LEU A 271 -17.03 23.25 7.32
N GLU A 272 -17.68 24.43 7.33
CA GLU A 272 -19.14 24.56 7.27
C GLU A 272 -19.71 23.88 6.01
N LYS A 273 -19.10 24.15 4.84
CA LYS A 273 -19.51 23.54 3.55
C LYS A 273 -19.24 22.05 3.48
N ALA A 274 -18.15 21.58 4.09
CA ALA A 274 -17.84 20.16 4.18
C ALA A 274 -18.89 19.43 5.03
N ALA A 275 -19.24 20.00 6.19
CA ALA A 275 -20.29 19.49 7.07
C ALA A 275 -21.67 19.46 6.40
N GLU A 276 -22.07 20.52 5.69
CA GLU A 276 -23.32 20.57 4.93
C GLU A 276 -23.39 19.51 3.82
N PHE A 277 -22.27 19.25 3.13
CA PHE A 277 -22.22 18.33 1.99
C PHE A 277 -22.15 16.85 2.42
N VAL A 278 -21.30 16.54 3.39
CA VAL A 278 -21.05 15.16 3.86
C VAL A 278 -22.09 14.74 4.91
N GLY A 279 -22.52 15.65 5.79
CA GLY A 279 -23.32 15.32 6.97
C GLY A 279 -22.57 14.45 7.99
N PHE A 280 -23.24 14.08 9.08
CA PHE A 280 -22.67 13.32 10.19
C PHE A 280 -23.44 11.99 10.42
N PRO A 281 -22.81 10.95 10.98
CA PRO A 281 -21.39 10.85 11.35
C PRO A 281 -20.45 10.86 10.13
N ALA A 282 -19.26 11.40 10.32
CA ALA A 282 -18.23 11.51 9.29
C ALA A 282 -16.84 11.15 9.85
N VAL A 283 -15.87 10.98 8.96
CA VAL A 283 -14.46 10.74 9.27
C VAL A 283 -13.64 11.87 8.66
N LEU A 284 -12.94 12.63 9.50
CA LEU A 284 -11.91 13.57 9.07
C LEU A 284 -10.56 12.85 9.04
N LYS A 285 -9.81 13.01 7.95
CA LYS A 285 -8.48 12.42 7.79
C LYS A 285 -7.58 13.24 6.85
N PRO A 286 -6.24 13.20 7.00
CA PRO A 286 -5.31 13.77 6.03
C PRO A 286 -5.52 13.16 4.64
N ILE A 287 -5.32 13.91 3.55
CA ILE A 287 -5.42 13.34 2.20
C ILE A 287 -4.31 12.33 1.89
N SER A 288 -3.18 12.44 2.58
CA SER A 288 -1.97 11.62 2.43
C SER A 288 -1.43 11.28 3.82
N GLY A 289 -1.10 10.02 4.08
CA GLY A 289 -0.64 9.53 5.38
C GLY A 289 -0.43 8.01 5.37
N ALA A 290 -0.35 7.39 6.54
CA ALA A 290 -0.32 5.93 6.75
C ALA A 290 -0.74 5.60 8.20
N ALA A 291 -0.98 4.32 8.50
CA ALA A 291 -1.18 3.78 9.86
C ALA A 291 -2.28 4.50 10.68
N SER A 292 -3.42 4.84 10.06
CA SER A 292 -4.53 5.57 10.68
C SER A 292 -4.19 6.90 11.37
N LEU A 293 -2.97 7.43 11.16
CA LEU A 293 -2.48 8.59 11.89
C LEU A 293 -3.27 9.85 11.50
N GLY A 294 -3.95 10.42 12.49
CA GLY A 294 -4.85 11.56 12.30
C GLY A 294 -6.20 11.23 11.65
N VAL A 295 -6.61 9.97 11.59
CA VAL A 295 -7.98 9.58 11.21
C VAL A 295 -8.88 9.66 12.44
N LYS A 296 -9.94 10.49 12.41
CA LYS A 296 -10.88 10.63 13.53
C LYS A 296 -12.33 10.71 13.06
N LYS A 297 -13.22 10.08 13.83
CA LYS A 297 -14.68 10.18 13.67
C LYS A 297 -15.17 11.49 14.27
N VAL A 298 -16.10 12.15 13.59
CA VAL A 298 -16.77 13.38 14.05
C VAL A 298 -18.28 13.26 13.90
N ASP A 299 -19.02 13.63 14.94
CA ASP A 299 -20.48 13.47 15.04
C ASP A 299 -21.25 14.80 14.89
N SER A 300 -20.57 15.95 14.96
CA SER A 300 -21.15 17.27 14.76
C SER A 300 -20.18 18.29 14.15
N ALA A 301 -20.72 19.46 13.75
CA ALA A 301 -19.92 20.56 13.23
C ALA A 301 -18.95 21.16 14.27
N ALA A 302 -19.28 21.07 15.56
CA ALA A 302 -18.38 21.52 16.63
C ALA A 302 -17.21 20.53 16.81
N ASP A 303 -17.48 19.22 16.72
CA ASP A 303 -16.44 18.19 16.78
C ASP A 303 -15.53 18.27 15.56
N LEU A 304 -16.09 18.52 14.37
CA LEU A 304 -15.32 18.76 13.14
C LEU A 304 -14.35 19.95 13.28
N ASP A 305 -14.81 21.07 13.83
CA ASP A 305 -13.97 22.27 14.03
C ASP A 305 -12.83 22.00 15.02
N ALA A 306 -13.14 21.42 16.18
CA ALA A 306 -12.12 21.05 17.19
C ALA A 306 -11.10 20.05 16.63
N THR A 307 -11.59 19.00 15.94
CA THR A 307 -10.75 17.94 15.36
C THR A 307 -9.86 18.48 14.24
N TYR A 308 -10.36 19.38 13.40
CA TYR A 308 -9.55 20.00 12.34
C TYR A 308 -8.36 20.77 12.91
N HIS A 309 -8.57 21.56 13.97
CA HIS A 309 -7.48 22.30 14.63
C HIS A 309 -6.48 21.37 15.33
N GLU A 310 -6.96 20.35 16.04
CA GLU A 310 -6.12 19.33 16.68
C GLU A 310 -5.24 18.60 15.66
N LEU A 311 -5.83 18.08 14.58
CA LEU A 311 -5.12 17.36 13.53
C LEU A 311 -4.17 18.29 12.75
N SER A 312 -4.51 19.55 12.55
CA SER A 312 -3.62 20.52 11.91
C SER A 312 -2.36 20.77 12.74
N ALA A 313 -2.49 20.83 14.07
CA ALA A 313 -1.36 20.92 14.99
C ALA A 313 -0.53 19.63 14.99
N LEU A 314 -1.17 18.47 15.07
CA LEU A 314 -0.51 17.16 15.04
C LEU A 314 0.36 17.00 13.78
N LEU A 315 -0.20 17.24 12.59
CA LEU A 315 0.50 17.05 11.32
C LEU A 315 1.73 17.96 11.15
N LEU A 316 1.75 19.14 11.78
CA LEU A 316 2.92 20.03 11.82
C LEU A 316 4.04 19.49 12.73
N GLY A 317 3.70 18.66 13.72
CA GLY A 317 4.64 18.02 14.64
C GLY A 317 5.26 16.72 14.12
N LEU A 318 4.72 16.12 13.06
CA LEU A 318 5.18 14.81 12.56
C LEU A 318 6.53 14.88 11.81
N ARG A 319 7.25 13.77 11.83
CA ARG A 319 8.47 13.52 11.05
C ARG A 319 8.31 12.29 10.15
N VAL A 320 9.18 12.19 9.14
CA VAL A 320 9.37 10.98 8.34
C VAL A 320 10.79 10.47 8.52
N SER A 321 10.91 9.25 9.05
CA SER A 321 12.18 8.52 9.22
C SER A 321 12.05 7.12 8.62
N SER A 322 13.11 6.62 7.97
CA SER A 322 13.16 5.30 7.29
C SER A 322 11.95 4.94 6.40
N GLY A 323 11.20 5.93 5.88
CA GLY A 323 9.99 5.72 5.10
C GLY A 323 8.69 5.47 5.89
N ALA A 324 8.68 5.73 7.20
CA ALA A 324 7.53 5.72 8.10
C ALA A 324 7.22 7.13 8.66
N LEU A 325 6.01 7.34 9.20
CA LEU A 325 5.63 8.55 9.93
C LEU A 325 5.87 8.36 11.43
N GLU A 326 6.48 9.34 12.08
CA GLU A 326 6.83 9.31 13.50
C GLU A 326 6.41 10.62 14.19
N GLN A 327 6.04 10.54 15.47
CA GLN A 327 5.74 11.71 16.30
C GLN A 327 6.96 12.04 17.17
N VAL A 328 7.40 13.30 17.15
CA VAL A 328 8.47 13.75 18.05
C VAL A 328 7.93 13.76 19.48
N ALA A 329 8.58 13.04 20.39
CA ALA A 329 8.26 13.12 21.81
C ALA A 329 8.64 14.50 22.36
N GLU A 330 7.73 15.14 23.12
CA GLU A 330 7.98 16.38 23.85
C GLU A 330 8.88 16.13 25.08
N ASN A 331 10.13 15.71 24.84
CA ASN A 331 11.15 15.64 25.89
C ASN A 331 11.71 17.05 26.14
N ASP A 332 11.00 17.78 27.01
CA ASP A 332 11.53 18.97 27.68
C ASP A 332 12.95 18.71 28.20
N ASN A 333 13.89 19.60 27.85
CA ASN A 333 15.31 19.66 28.26
C ASN A 333 16.37 18.98 27.37
N ALA A 334 16.05 18.50 26.16
CA ALA A 334 17.10 18.35 25.14
C ALA A 334 17.57 19.75 24.66
N SER A 335 18.88 19.98 24.62
CA SER A 335 19.45 21.22 24.05
C SER A 335 19.28 21.26 22.54
N ASP A 336 19.12 22.46 21.96
CA ASP A 336 18.88 22.75 20.52
C ASP A 336 19.88 22.12 19.51
N ASP A 337 20.92 21.42 19.98
CA ASP A 337 21.97 20.77 19.17
C ASP A 337 21.74 19.26 18.92
N GLU A 338 20.79 18.59 19.59
CA GLU A 338 20.37 17.22 19.23
C GLU A 338 19.17 17.26 18.29
N ALA A 339 19.46 17.35 16.98
CA ALA A 339 18.42 17.34 15.94
C ALA A 339 17.63 16.03 15.97
N SER A 340 16.31 16.13 16.17
CA SER A 340 15.39 14.99 16.03
C SER A 340 15.55 14.35 14.65
N GLU A 341 15.81 13.05 14.59
CA GLU A 341 16.01 12.32 13.33
C GLU A 341 14.74 12.40 12.44
N GLY A 342 14.94 12.52 11.12
CA GLY A 342 13.87 12.53 10.12
C GLY A 342 13.41 13.92 9.61
N VAL A 343 12.73 13.89 8.46
CA VAL A 343 12.27 15.09 7.73
C VAL A 343 10.95 15.61 8.29
N ASN A 344 10.70 16.92 8.30
CA ASN A 344 9.36 17.45 8.62
C ASN A 344 8.30 16.85 7.68
N ALA A 345 7.22 16.27 8.23
CA ALA A 345 6.22 15.58 7.41
C ALA A 345 5.56 16.55 6.39
N ASN A 346 5.34 17.80 6.75
CA ASN A 346 4.77 18.82 5.86
C ASN A 346 5.65 19.22 4.65
N GLU A 347 6.90 18.77 4.58
CA GLU A 347 7.77 18.93 3.40
C GLU A 347 7.58 17.80 2.37
N VAL A 348 7.03 16.66 2.80
CA VAL A 348 6.91 15.42 2.00
C VAL A 348 5.47 14.90 1.83
N ILE A 349 4.54 15.28 2.70
CA ILE A 349 3.10 15.00 2.61
C ILE A 349 2.27 16.28 2.67
N SER A 350 1.04 16.22 2.14
CA SER A 350 0.11 17.36 2.19
C SER A 350 -0.58 17.48 3.54
N LEU A 351 -0.78 18.73 3.98
CA LEU A 351 -1.60 19.08 5.15
C LEU A 351 -3.10 19.23 4.83
N ASP A 352 -3.49 19.18 3.54
CA ASP A 352 -4.90 19.13 3.14
C ASP A 352 -5.59 17.92 3.79
N MET A 353 -6.86 18.08 4.18
CA MET A 353 -7.68 17.01 4.77
C MET A 353 -8.89 16.68 3.91
N VAL A 354 -9.46 15.51 4.09
CA VAL A 354 -10.74 15.11 3.50
C VAL A 354 -11.72 14.73 4.62
N LEU A 355 -12.94 15.25 4.53
CA LEU A 355 -14.07 14.77 5.31
C LEU A 355 -14.83 13.75 4.45
N GLU A 356 -15.01 12.53 4.96
CA GLU A 356 -15.77 11.47 4.30
C GLU A 356 -16.96 11.00 5.14
N GLU A 357 -18.02 10.54 4.47
CA GLU A 357 -19.14 9.86 5.13
C GLU A 357 -18.65 8.63 5.89
N TYR A 358 -19.04 8.50 7.16
CA TYR A 358 -18.69 7.33 7.98
C TYR A 358 -19.30 6.06 7.38
N LEU A 359 -18.49 5.00 7.26
CA LEU A 359 -18.89 3.72 6.69
C LEU A 359 -19.28 2.72 7.78
N ASP A 360 -20.51 2.22 7.68
CA ASP A 360 -21.02 1.11 8.47
C ASP A 360 -20.53 -0.26 7.94
N GLY A 361 -20.67 -1.30 8.76
CA GLY A 361 -20.42 -2.68 8.37
C GLY A 361 -19.02 -3.20 8.66
N ASP A 362 -18.81 -4.44 8.24
CA ASP A 362 -17.63 -5.26 8.54
C ASP A 362 -16.41 -4.72 7.77
N GLU A 363 -15.28 -4.53 8.45
CA GLU A 363 -14.02 -4.06 7.83
C GLU A 363 -13.20 -5.26 7.35
N VAL A 364 -12.50 -5.09 6.23
CA VAL A 364 -11.74 -6.14 5.56
C VAL A 364 -10.53 -5.55 4.85
N ASP A 365 -9.51 -6.38 4.67
CA ASP A 365 -8.45 -6.13 3.71
C ASP A 365 -8.55 -7.10 2.54
N VAL A 366 -8.15 -6.61 1.36
CA VAL A 366 -8.10 -7.39 0.13
C VAL A 366 -6.69 -7.27 -0.47
N ASP A 367 -5.89 -8.32 -0.33
CA ASP A 367 -4.55 -8.39 -0.92
C ASP A 367 -4.65 -8.93 -2.36
N VAL A 368 -4.17 -8.13 -3.32
CA VAL A 368 -4.37 -8.33 -4.76
C VAL A 368 -3.05 -8.34 -5.51
N ILE A 369 -2.86 -9.32 -6.38
CA ILE A 369 -1.78 -9.35 -7.36
C ILE A 369 -2.38 -9.16 -8.76
N MET A 370 -1.97 -8.09 -9.43
CA MET A 370 -2.27 -7.84 -10.84
C MET A 370 -1.04 -8.17 -11.68
N ASP A 371 -1.23 -8.85 -12.80
CA ASP A 371 -0.21 -9.02 -13.84
C ASP A 371 -0.83 -9.21 -15.23
N ASP A 372 -0.25 -8.58 -16.24
CA ASP A 372 -0.77 -8.49 -17.62
C ASP A 372 -2.23 -7.98 -17.72
N GLY A 373 -2.61 -7.03 -16.87
CA GLY A 373 -3.96 -6.49 -16.81
C GLY A 373 -5.00 -7.45 -16.22
N LYS A 374 -4.56 -8.55 -15.60
CA LYS A 374 -5.42 -9.55 -14.97
C LYS A 374 -5.13 -9.67 -13.49
N CYS A 375 -6.18 -9.79 -12.69
CA CYS A 375 -6.05 -10.26 -11.31
C CYS A 375 -5.61 -11.73 -11.29
N ARG A 376 -4.44 -11.99 -10.70
CA ARG A 376 -3.80 -13.33 -10.57
C ARG A 376 -4.01 -13.94 -9.20
N PHE A 377 -4.19 -13.11 -8.17
CA PHE A 377 -4.52 -13.51 -6.81
C PHE A 377 -5.32 -12.37 -6.16
N CYS A 378 -6.32 -12.72 -5.37
CA CYS A 378 -7.18 -11.78 -4.65
C CYS A 378 -7.71 -12.51 -3.42
N SER A 379 -7.27 -12.13 -2.23
CA SER A 379 -7.65 -12.80 -0.99
C SER A 379 -8.18 -11.79 0.01
N VAL A 380 -9.16 -12.20 0.82
CA VAL A 380 -9.91 -11.32 1.73
C VAL A 380 -9.75 -11.82 3.16
N SER A 381 -9.20 -10.97 4.02
CA SER A 381 -9.18 -11.13 5.48
C SER A 381 -10.19 -10.21 6.13
N ASP A 382 -10.83 -10.66 7.21
CA ASP A 382 -11.66 -9.78 8.03
C ASP A 382 -10.82 -9.02 9.03
N ASN A 383 -11.15 -7.77 9.26
CA ASN A 383 -10.54 -6.93 10.29
C ASN A 383 -11.49 -6.72 11.47
N GLY A 384 -10.92 -6.69 12.66
CA GLY A 384 -11.62 -6.43 13.90
C GLY A 384 -12.11 -4.98 14.00
N PRO A 385 -13.11 -4.73 14.86
CA PRO A 385 -13.59 -3.38 15.09
C PRO A 385 -12.46 -2.50 15.66
N THR A 386 -12.33 -1.29 15.12
CA THR A 386 -11.38 -0.28 15.60
C THR A 386 -11.86 0.33 16.92
N VAL A 387 -10.92 0.82 17.74
CA VAL A 387 -11.22 1.41 19.05
C VAL A 387 -11.56 2.90 18.93
N GLU A 388 -12.85 3.23 18.77
CA GLU A 388 -13.33 4.61 18.68
C GLU A 388 -12.85 5.48 19.86
N PRO A 389 -12.48 6.76 19.65
CA PRO A 389 -12.58 7.54 18.39
C PRO A 389 -11.42 7.33 17.41
N TYR A 390 -10.45 6.49 17.77
CA TYR A 390 -9.27 6.17 16.96
C TYR A 390 -9.58 5.00 15.99
N PHE A 391 -8.72 4.83 14.99
CA PHE A 391 -8.82 3.75 14.00
C PHE A 391 -7.64 2.78 14.10
N ASN A 392 -7.29 2.39 15.34
CA ASN A 392 -6.28 1.37 15.60
C ASN A 392 -6.78 0.01 15.14
N GLU A 393 -5.92 -0.69 14.39
CA GLU A 393 -6.07 -2.11 14.10
C GLU A 393 -6.05 -2.92 15.41
N SER A 394 -6.98 -3.86 15.53
CA SER A 394 -7.13 -4.73 16.70
C SER A 394 -6.72 -6.17 16.39
N TRP A 395 -7.34 -6.78 15.38
CA TRP A 395 -7.04 -8.12 14.90
C TRP A 395 -7.47 -8.26 13.44
N ALA A 396 -6.97 -9.29 12.75
CA ALA A 396 -7.52 -9.75 11.48
C ALA A 396 -7.52 -11.29 11.41
N VAL A 397 -8.30 -11.87 10.50
CA VAL A 397 -8.32 -13.33 10.27
C VAL A 397 -8.48 -13.70 8.79
N LEU A 398 -7.75 -14.74 8.38
CA LEU A 398 -7.78 -15.32 7.05
C LEU A 398 -7.97 -16.85 7.15
N PRO A 399 -8.88 -17.47 6.36
CA PRO A 399 -9.83 -16.85 5.44
C PRO A 399 -10.92 -16.01 6.12
N SER A 400 -11.53 -15.07 5.39
CA SER A 400 -12.71 -14.32 5.82
C SER A 400 -13.87 -15.23 6.28
N LEU A 401 -14.55 -14.79 7.34
CA LEU A 401 -15.78 -15.33 7.92
C LEU A 401 -17.05 -14.85 7.19
N LEU A 402 -16.91 -13.90 6.26
CA LEU A 402 -18.04 -13.39 5.50
C LEU A 402 -18.57 -14.48 4.54
N PRO A 403 -19.88 -14.50 4.23
CA PRO A 403 -20.42 -15.38 3.20
C PRO A 403 -19.70 -15.18 1.86
N GLU A 404 -19.40 -16.28 1.16
CA GLU A 404 -18.69 -16.33 -0.13
C GLU A 404 -19.09 -15.21 -1.11
N LYS A 405 -20.39 -14.97 -1.30
CA LYS A 405 -20.88 -13.87 -2.16
C LYS A 405 -20.41 -12.47 -1.75
N LYS A 406 -20.27 -12.19 -0.44
CA LYS A 406 -19.69 -10.92 0.04
C LYS A 406 -18.21 -10.83 -0.32
N VAL A 407 -17.48 -11.94 -0.20
CA VAL A 407 -16.05 -12.05 -0.54
C VAL A 407 -15.87 -11.78 -2.05
N GLU A 408 -16.68 -12.41 -2.91
CA GLU A 408 -16.69 -12.13 -4.35
C GLU A 408 -16.92 -10.64 -4.65
N GLU A 409 -17.95 -10.02 -4.05
CA GLU A 409 -18.25 -8.59 -4.22
C GLU A 409 -17.11 -7.66 -3.74
N LEU A 410 -16.35 -8.07 -2.70
CA LEU A 410 -15.18 -7.33 -2.21
C LEU A 410 -13.96 -7.46 -3.12
N GLN A 411 -13.71 -8.67 -3.65
CA GLN A 411 -12.67 -8.91 -4.64
C GLN A 411 -12.92 -8.10 -5.92
N ASP A 412 -14.17 -8.10 -6.42
CA ASP A 412 -14.61 -7.28 -7.55
C ASP A 412 -14.39 -5.78 -7.29
N MET A 413 -14.77 -5.29 -6.10
CA MET A 413 -14.56 -3.90 -5.69
C MET A 413 -13.08 -3.52 -5.68
N ALA A 414 -12.20 -4.37 -5.14
CA ALA A 414 -10.77 -4.13 -5.10
C ALA A 414 -10.14 -4.09 -6.51
N ILE A 415 -10.52 -5.03 -7.39
CA ILE A 415 -10.04 -5.08 -8.77
C ILE A 415 -10.48 -3.84 -9.55
N ASP A 416 -11.76 -3.45 -9.47
CA ASP A 416 -12.27 -2.24 -10.11
C ASP A 416 -11.56 -0.98 -9.59
N ALA A 417 -11.31 -0.90 -8.29
CA ALA A 417 -10.63 0.23 -7.67
C ALA A 417 -9.20 0.39 -8.23
N LEU A 418 -8.45 -0.70 -8.34
CA LEU A 418 -7.10 -0.73 -8.92
C LEU A 418 -7.10 -0.33 -10.40
N VAL A 419 -8.05 -0.85 -11.19
CA VAL A 419 -8.19 -0.46 -12.61
C VAL A 419 -8.56 1.02 -12.73
N SER A 420 -9.44 1.54 -11.87
CA SER A 420 -9.90 2.95 -11.92
C SER A 420 -8.77 3.97 -11.72
N VAL A 421 -7.78 3.66 -10.88
CA VAL A 421 -6.59 4.52 -10.68
C VAL A 421 -5.53 4.31 -11.77
N GLY A 422 -5.59 3.20 -12.51
CA GLY A 422 -4.75 2.92 -13.68
C GLY A 422 -3.71 1.82 -13.49
N PHE A 423 -3.91 0.90 -12.54
CA PHE A 423 -3.03 -0.25 -12.36
C PHE A 423 -3.43 -1.43 -13.26
N SER A 424 -2.42 -2.04 -13.89
CA SER A 424 -2.52 -3.30 -14.65
C SER A 424 -1.52 -4.36 -14.20
N LYS A 425 -0.56 -3.98 -13.34
CA LYS A 425 0.49 -4.83 -12.78
C LYS A 425 0.89 -4.30 -11.39
N GLY A 426 1.12 -5.19 -10.43
CA GLY A 426 1.55 -4.83 -9.07
C GLY A 426 1.01 -5.77 -7.98
N LEU A 427 1.55 -5.62 -6.77
CA LEU A 427 0.99 -6.16 -5.52
C LEU A 427 0.36 -4.99 -4.74
N PHE A 428 -0.84 -5.21 -4.24
CA PHE A 428 -1.65 -4.18 -3.58
C PHE A 428 -2.32 -4.74 -2.34
N HIS A 429 -2.54 -3.89 -1.36
CA HIS A 429 -3.31 -4.17 -0.15
C HIS A 429 -4.42 -3.11 -0.07
N VAL A 430 -5.66 -3.57 -0.18
CA VAL A 430 -6.84 -2.73 -0.42
C VAL A 430 -7.79 -2.82 0.75
N GLU A 431 -7.88 -1.74 1.53
CA GLU A 431 -8.73 -1.64 2.72
C GLU A 431 -10.18 -1.35 2.29
N GLY A 432 -11.17 -2.00 2.91
CA GLY A 432 -12.57 -1.82 2.57
C GLY A 432 -13.56 -2.15 3.69
N LYS A 433 -14.83 -1.81 3.47
CA LYS A 433 -15.96 -2.26 4.31
C LYS A 433 -17.06 -2.89 3.49
N TYR A 434 -17.63 -3.99 3.99
CA TYR A 434 -18.90 -4.50 3.51
C TYR A 434 -20.05 -3.80 4.24
N THR A 435 -20.51 -2.71 3.66
CA THR A 435 -21.55 -1.83 4.24
C THR A 435 -22.96 -2.39 4.06
N SER A 436 -23.96 -1.81 4.72
CA SER A 436 -25.39 -2.05 4.42
C SER A 436 -25.80 -1.74 2.97
N ARG A 437 -24.92 -1.12 2.19
CA ARG A 437 -25.10 -0.77 0.76
C ARG A 437 -24.09 -1.49 -0.15
N GLY A 438 -23.53 -2.62 0.30
CA GLY A 438 -22.51 -3.39 -0.39
C GLY A 438 -21.08 -2.90 -0.13
N PRO A 439 -20.07 -3.42 -0.86
CA PRO A 439 -18.66 -3.13 -0.61
C PRO A 439 -18.30 -1.66 -0.88
N ARG A 440 -17.43 -1.07 -0.06
CA ARG A 440 -16.91 0.29 -0.23
C ARG A 440 -15.41 0.31 0.07
N LEU A 441 -14.66 0.98 -0.80
CA LEU A 441 -13.23 1.22 -0.63
C LEU A 441 -12.96 2.19 0.53
N ILE A 442 -12.03 1.84 1.42
CA ILE A 442 -11.38 2.75 2.35
C ILE A 442 -10.14 3.35 1.67
N GLU A 443 -9.15 2.52 1.31
CA GLU A 443 -7.84 2.95 0.79
C GLU A 443 -7.22 1.90 -0.15
N ILE A 444 -6.28 2.33 -1.01
CA ILE A 444 -5.42 1.44 -1.81
C ILE A 444 -3.97 1.69 -1.40
N ASN A 445 -3.32 0.68 -0.84
CA ASN A 445 -1.88 0.69 -0.59
C ASN A 445 -1.17 -0.01 -1.76
N SER A 446 -0.21 0.69 -2.40
CA SER A 446 0.50 0.20 -3.59
C SER A 446 1.71 -0.68 -3.26
N ARG A 447 1.49 -1.65 -2.37
CA ARG A 447 2.48 -2.59 -1.79
C ARG A 447 1.75 -3.71 -1.05
N MET A 448 2.51 -4.70 -0.57
CA MET A 448 2.08 -5.66 0.46
C MET A 448 1.57 -4.96 1.74
N GLY A 449 0.60 -5.58 2.43
CA GLY A 449 0.11 -5.18 3.74
C GLY A 449 1.16 -5.07 4.85
N GLY A 450 0.73 -4.54 6.00
CA GLY A 450 1.53 -4.41 7.23
C GLY A 450 1.63 -5.71 8.04
N GLY A 451 2.21 -5.62 9.24
CA GLY A 451 2.19 -6.71 10.23
C GLY A 451 2.56 -8.09 9.65
N PRO A 452 1.82 -9.15 10.02
CA PRO A 452 2.08 -10.52 9.58
C PRO A 452 1.31 -10.90 8.29
N VAL A 453 0.86 -9.94 7.46
CA VAL A 453 0.10 -10.21 6.22
C VAL A 453 0.83 -11.21 5.29
N ARG A 454 2.15 -11.13 5.15
CA ARG A 454 2.92 -12.16 4.43
C ARG A 454 2.74 -13.55 5.07
N MET A 455 2.85 -13.63 6.40
CA MET A 455 2.81 -14.89 7.14
C MET A 455 1.45 -15.57 7.00
N ILE A 456 0.33 -14.84 7.05
CA ILE A 456 -1.00 -15.43 6.94
C ILE A 456 -1.23 -16.05 5.56
N HIS A 457 -0.91 -15.34 4.46
CA HIS A 457 -1.04 -15.89 3.10
C HIS A 457 -0.13 -17.10 2.87
N GLN A 458 1.09 -17.10 3.41
CA GLN A 458 1.98 -18.25 3.36
C GLN A 458 1.44 -19.48 4.08
N HIS A 459 0.75 -19.31 5.21
CA HIS A 459 0.23 -20.42 6.01
C HIS A 459 -1.14 -20.94 5.54
N VAL A 460 -2.01 -20.05 5.05
CA VAL A 460 -3.39 -20.38 4.67
C VAL A 460 -3.48 -20.81 3.21
N GLU A 461 -2.75 -20.14 2.31
CA GLU A 461 -2.89 -20.29 0.85
C GLU A 461 -1.58 -20.73 0.17
N GLY A 462 -0.44 -20.67 0.87
CA GLY A 462 0.87 -21.01 0.31
C GLY A 462 1.50 -19.93 -0.56
N VAL A 463 0.95 -18.70 -0.56
CA VAL A 463 1.42 -17.58 -1.39
C VAL A 463 2.41 -16.72 -0.61
N ASP A 464 3.63 -16.56 -1.13
CA ASP A 464 4.66 -15.67 -0.57
C ASP A 464 4.67 -14.34 -1.32
N LEU A 465 3.98 -13.33 -0.78
CA LEU A 465 3.84 -12.01 -1.39
C LEU A 465 5.19 -11.30 -1.65
N VAL A 466 6.25 -11.62 -0.90
CA VAL A 466 7.60 -11.07 -1.17
C VAL A 466 8.18 -11.67 -2.45
N VAL A 467 7.98 -12.97 -2.70
CA VAL A 467 8.43 -13.64 -3.93
C VAL A 467 7.71 -13.05 -5.15
N GLU A 468 6.40 -12.85 -5.06
CA GLU A 468 5.61 -12.31 -6.16
C GLU A 468 5.97 -10.84 -6.45
N GLN A 469 6.19 -10.01 -5.43
CA GLN A 469 6.69 -8.64 -5.61
C GLN A 469 8.09 -8.60 -6.26
N LEU A 470 8.97 -9.56 -5.96
CA LEU A 470 10.27 -9.69 -6.62
C LEU A 470 10.14 -10.10 -8.09
N PHE A 471 9.21 -11.01 -8.44
CA PHE A 471 8.93 -11.32 -9.85
C PHE A 471 8.46 -10.08 -10.60
N LEU A 472 7.48 -9.37 -10.05
CA LEU A 472 6.92 -8.14 -10.66
C LEU A 472 8.00 -7.07 -10.87
N ALA A 473 8.92 -6.90 -9.91
CA ALA A 473 10.03 -5.94 -9.97
C ALA A 473 11.10 -6.32 -11.00
N CYS A 474 11.37 -7.61 -11.21
CA CYS A 474 12.32 -8.10 -12.21
C CYS A 474 11.67 -8.39 -13.59
N GLY A 475 10.38 -8.10 -13.76
CA GLY A 475 9.66 -8.33 -15.02
C GLY A 475 9.35 -9.81 -15.30
N ILE A 476 9.55 -10.69 -14.31
CA ILE A 476 9.15 -12.09 -14.36
C ILE A 476 7.61 -12.15 -14.18
N PRO A 477 6.88 -12.97 -14.96
CA PRO A 477 5.44 -13.18 -14.78
C PRO A 477 5.09 -13.66 -13.37
N SER A 478 4.13 -13.02 -12.71
CA SER A 478 3.63 -13.45 -11.40
C SER A 478 2.47 -14.43 -11.58
N ARG A 479 2.65 -15.67 -11.12
CA ARG A 479 1.68 -16.77 -11.30
C ARG A 479 1.56 -17.56 -9.99
N PRO A 480 1.05 -16.92 -8.92
CA PRO A 480 0.86 -17.58 -7.63
C PRO A 480 -0.05 -18.81 -7.76
N GLN A 481 0.15 -19.78 -6.88
CA GLN A 481 -0.59 -21.05 -6.86
C GLN A 481 -1.24 -21.23 -5.48
N PRO A 482 -2.33 -20.50 -5.18
CA PRO A 482 -3.03 -20.65 -3.92
C PRO A 482 -3.61 -22.07 -3.81
N HIS A 483 -3.32 -22.75 -2.70
CA HIS A 483 -3.97 -24.01 -2.36
C HIS A 483 -5.27 -23.77 -1.58
N GLU A 484 -6.16 -24.76 -1.55
CA GLU A 484 -7.32 -24.72 -0.65
C GLU A 484 -6.86 -24.58 0.81
N ALA A 485 -7.52 -23.70 1.56
CA ALA A 485 -7.19 -23.45 2.96
C ALA A 485 -7.47 -24.70 3.81
N ASN A 486 -6.42 -25.24 4.44
CA ASN A 486 -6.51 -26.38 5.36
C ASN A 486 -6.37 -25.98 6.84
N CYS A 487 -6.24 -24.67 7.09
CA CYS A 487 -6.17 -24.01 8.38
C CYS A 487 -6.60 -22.55 8.20
N ALA A 488 -6.83 -21.86 9.31
CA ALA A 488 -6.94 -20.41 9.36
C ALA A 488 -5.81 -19.82 10.21
N VAL A 489 -5.48 -18.56 9.94
CA VAL A 489 -4.57 -17.77 10.76
C VAL A 489 -5.24 -16.45 11.11
N ALA A 490 -5.28 -16.14 12.40
CA ALA A 490 -5.62 -14.84 12.91
C ALA A 490 -4.37 -14.15 13.43
N TYR A 491 -4.32 -12.83 13.35
CA TYR A 491 -3.35 -12.04 14.10
C TYR A 491 -4.06 -10.93 14.86
N GLY A 492 -3.39 -10.38 15.87
CA GLY A 492 -3.93 -9.24 16.60
C GLY A 492 -2.92 -8.60 17.53
N PHE A 493 -3.21 -7.37 17.91
CA PHE A 493 -2.35 -6.55 18.74
C PHE A 493 -2.98 -6.40 20.12
N ALA A 494 -2.31 -6.91 21.16
CA ALA A 494 -2.76 -6.67 22.53
C ALA A 494 -2.70 -5.16 22.83
N LEU A 495 -3.83 -4.55 23.14
CA LEU A 495 -3.92 -3.11 23.45
C LEU A 495 -3.86 -2.88 24.95
N ASN A 496 -3.16 -1.85 25.38
CA ASN A 496 -3.05 -1.49 26.79
C ASN A 496 -4.35 -0.84 27.34
N GLU A 497 -4.83 -1.29 28.50
CA GLU A 497 -6.10 -0.80 29.10
C GLU A 497 -5.92 0.44 30.01
N ARG A 498 -4.73 0.71 30.57
CA ARG A 498 -4.45 1.84 31.47
C ARG A 498 -3.04 2.38 31.29
N SER A 499 -2.82 3.70 31.43
CA SER A 499 -1.47 4.25 31.39
C SER A 499 -0.61 3.80 32.58
N GLY A 500 0.72 3.78 32.38
CA GLY A 500 1.71 3.41 33.40
C GLY A 500 3.06 3.04 32.79
N VAL A 501 3.99 2.57 33.63
CA VAL A 501 5.32 2.13 33.18
C VAL A 501 5.45 0.60 33.24
N ILE A 502 5.86 -0.01 32.12
CA ILE A 502 6.13 -1.45 32.00
C ILE A 502 7.32 -1.82 32.89
N LYS A 503 7.17 -2.84 33.72
CA LYS A 503 8.22 -3.28 34.66
C LYS A 503 9.08 -4.42 34.12
N ASP A 504 8.44 -5.43 33.54
CA ASP A 504 9.01 -6.63 32.93
C ASP A 504 8.02 -7.17 31.87
N LEU A 505 8.43 -8.17 31.08
CA LEU A 505 7.63 -8.75 29.99
C LEU A 505 7.13 -10.18 30.30
N ASP A 506 7.28 -10.65 31.56
CA ASP A 506 6.84 -11.97 32.03
C ASP A 506 5.36 -12.26 31.70
N PHE A 507 4.53 -11.22 31.56
CA PHE A 507 3.11 -11.32 31.19
C PHE A 507 2.85 -11.64 29.72
N ILE A 508 3.85 -11.47 28.85
CA ILE A 508 3.83 -11.86 27.42
C ILE A 508 4.52 -13.23 27.27
N GLU A 509 5.79 -13.33 27.69
CA GLU A 509 6.68 -14.48 27.44
C GLU A 509 6.08 -15.82 27.88
N ARG A 510 5.35 -15.82 29.00
CA ARG A 510 4.68 -17.01 29.57
C ARG A 510 3.60 -17.65 28.68
N HIS A 511 3.19 -17.01 27.58
CA HIS A 511 2.18 -17.54 26.65
C HIS A 511 2.77 -18.06 25.34
N GLU A 512 4.09 -17.95 25.13
CA GLU A 512 4.77 -18.40 23.90
C GLU A 512 4.63 -19.90 23.62
N GLU A 513 4.66 -20.76 24.65
CA GLU A 513 4.67 -22.22 24.49
C GLU A 513 3.31 -22.85 24.08
N SER A 514 2.30 -22.05 23.74
CA SER A 514 0.99 -22.55 23.30
C SER A 514 1.06 -23.15 21.89
N SER A 515 0.50 -24.35 21.70
CA SER A 515 0.52 -25.07 20.40
C SER A 515 -0.22 -24.38 19.25
N HIS A 516 -0.98 -23.33 19.54
CA HIS A 516 -1.72 -22.53 18.55
C HIS A 516 -0.97 -21.24 18.16
N VAL A 517 0.05 -20.82 18.93
CA VAL A 517 0.83 -19.61 18.68
C VAL A 517 1.86 -19.88 17.58
N LEU A 518 1.76 -19.15 16.47
CA LEU A 518 2.81 -19.09 15.44
C LEU A 518 3.87 -18.05 15.78
N GLN A 519 3.44 -16.93 16.38
CA GLN A 519 4.31 -15.83 16.77
C GLN A 519 3.67 -15.09 17.96
N LEU A 520 4.50 -14.66 18.90
CA LEU A 520 4.15 -13.73 19.97
C LEU A 520 5.34 -12.79 20.15
N GLU A 521 5.25 -11.57 19.62
CA GLU A 521 6.35 -10.60 19.58
C GLU A 521 6.01 -9.40 20.48
N PRO A 522 6.78 -9.13 21.55
CA PRO A 522 6.61 -7.92 22.35
C PRO A 522 6.89 -6.66 21.53
N LEU A 523 5.98 -5.69 21.61
CA LEU A 523 6.11 -4.39 20.94
C LEU A 523 6.55 -3.26 21.88
N VAL A 524 6.66 -3.55 23.19
CA VAL A 524 7.09 -2.64 24.26
C VAL A 524 8.29 -3.21 25.03
N LYS A 525 9.00 -2.36 25.76
CA LYS A 525 10.20 -2.72 26.54
C LYS A 525 10.04 -2.43 28.05
N PRO A 526 10.78 -3.14 28.93
CA PRO A 526 10.90 -2.76 30.34
C PRO A 526 11.38 -1.32 30.51
N GLY A 527 10.66 -0.55 31.33
CA GLY A 527 10.88 0.88 31.55
C GLY A 527 10.14 1.81 30.60
N GLU A 528 9.42 1.28 29.61
CA GLU A 528 8.64 2.08 28.65
C GLU A 528 7.31 2.56 29.27
N HIS A 529 6.91 3.79 28.96
CA HIS A 529 5.60 4.32 29.33
C HIS A 529 4.57 3.95 28.27
N VAL A 530 3.55 3.19 28.67
CA VAL A 530 2.44 2.80 27.80
C VAL A 530 1.22 3.69 28.07
N VAL A 531 0.49 4.01 27.01
CA VAL A 531 -0.69 4.87 27.03
C VAL A 531 -1.95 4.01 27.01
N GLY A 532 -2.92 4.32 27.85
CA GLY A 532 -4.27 3.77 27.82
C GLY A 532 -5.28 4.68 27.11
N PRO A 533 -6.48 4.17 26.77
CA PRO A 533 -7.52 4.91 26.03
C PRO A 533 -8.04 6.18 26.72
N GLU A 534 -7.82 6.34 28.03
CA GLU A 534 -8.18 7.57 28.77
C GLU A 534 -7.25 8.76 28.48
N GLU A 535 -6.01 8.49 28.04
CA GLU A 535 -4.98 9.52 27.79
C GLU A 535 -4.65 9.70 26.30
N GLY A 536 -4.94 8.70 25.46
CA GLY A 536 -4.72 8.82 24.02
C GLY A 536 -4.94 7.54 23.23
N MET A 537 -4.27 7.45 22.07
CA MET A 537 -4.22 6.25 21.26
C MET A 537 -3.54 5.12 22.07
N PRO A 538 -4.21 3.98 22.35
CA PRO A 538 -3.64 2.95 23.21
C PRO A 538 -2.40 2.31 22.60
N THR A 539 -1.37 2.08 23.41
CA THR A 539 -0.14 1.41 22.98
C THR A 539 -0.39 -0.06 22.67
N TRP A 540 0.16 -0.54 21.54
CA TRP A 540 0.24 -1.97 21.25
C TRP A 540 1.33 -2.62 22.10
N LEU A 541 0.97 -3.63 22.90
CA LEU A 541 1.85 -4.35 23.82
C LEU A 541 2.59 -5.51 23.14
N ALA A 542 1.91 -6.25 22.25
CA ALA A 542 2.45 -7.41 21.54
C ALA A 542 1.70 -7.66 20.23
N GLU A 543 2.41 -8.14 19.20
CA GLU A 543 1.83 -8.75 18.00
C GLU A 543 1.67 -10.26 18.25
N ILE A 544 0.46 -10.77 18.06
CA ILE A 544 0.08 -12.16 18.31
C ILE A 544 -0.36 -12.77 16.99
N VAL A 545 0.14 -13.96 16.65
CA VAL A 545 -0.32 -14.72 15.47
C VAL A 545 -0.72 -16.13 15.91
N ILE A 546 -1.98 -16.48 15.66
CA ILE A 546 -2.61 -17.75 16.04
C ILE A 546 -2.99 -18.54 14.80
N LYS A 547 -2.64 -19.83 14.75
CA LYS A 547 -3.10 -20.79 13.74
C LYS A 547 -4.05 -21.81 14.35
N ASP A 548 -5.15 -22.06 13.65
CA ASP A 548 -6.12 -23.11 14.02
C ASP A 548 -6.74 -23.77 12.77
N GLU A 549 -7.65 -24.71 12.96
CA GLU A 549 -8.37 -25.43 11.91
C GLU A 549 -9.41 -24.54 11.18
N THR A 550 -9.98 -23.55 11.86
CA THR A 550 -11.04 -22.66 11.32
C THR A 550 -10.87 -21.21 11.78
N SER A 551 -11.37 -20.27 10.97
CA SER A 551 -11.24 -18.83 11.23
C SER A 551 -11.89 -18.40 12.54
N GLU A 552 -13.01 -19.01 12.94
CA GLU A 552 -13.65 -18.73 14.23
C GLU A 552 -12.73 -19.09 15.39
N LYS A 553 -12.13 -20.28 15.37
CA LYS A 553 -11.22 -20.72 16.45
C LYS A 553 -9.96 -19.86 16.51
N ALA A 554 -9.35 -19.58 15.35
CA ALA A 554 -8.15 -18.75 15.27
C ALA A 554 -8.42 -17.34 15.82
N ARG A 555 -9.54 -16.71 15.39
CA ARG A 555 -9.99 -15.40 15.92
C ARG A 555 -10.27 -15.46 17.41
N ASP A 556 -11.04 -16.43 17.88
CA ASP A 556 -11.49 -16.50 19.28
C ASP A 556 -10.31 -16.73 20.23
N GLU A 557 -9.34 -17.56 19.86
CA GLU A 557 -8.11 -17.77 20.64
C GLU A 557 -7.17 -16.56 20.57
N CYS A 558 -7.07 -15.89 19.42
CA CYS A 558 -6.33 -14.63 19.29
C CYS A 558 -6.91 -13.54 20.21
N GLN A 559 -8.22 -13.30 20.14
CA GLN A 559 -8.92 -12.34 21.03
C GLN A 559 -8.78 -12.72 22.51
N ARG A 560 -8.87 -14.02 22.85
CA ARG A 560 -8.65 -14.50 24.21
C ARG A 560 -7.25 -14.14 24.70
N LEU A 561 -6.22 -14.38 23.89
CA LEU A 561 -4.84 -14.12 24.28
C LEU A 561 -4.51 -12.61 24.33
N MET A 562 -5.02 -11.82 23.36
CA MET A 562 -4.98 -10.35 23.40
C MET A 562 -5.51 -9.82 24.72
N LYS A 563 -6.69 -10.29 25.15
CA LYS A 563 -7.28 -9.85 26.42
C LYS A 563 -6.47 -10.30 27.63
N VAL A 564 -6.00 -11.56 27.67
CA VAL A 564 -5.19 -12.04 28.80
C VAL A 564 -3.90 -11.22 28.96
N ILE A 565 -3.22 -10.89 27.86
CA ILE A 565 -2.01 -10.05 27.89
C ILE A 565 -2.33 -8.62 28.35
N ALA A 566 -3.46 -8.04 27.90
CA ALA A 566 -3.90 -6.72 28.31
C ALA A 566 -4.27 -6.66 29.81
N ASP A 567 -5.03 -7.64 30.31
CA ASP A 567 -5.40 -7.78 31.73
C ASP A 567 -4.15 -7.93 32.62
N GLU A 568 -3.22 -8.80 32.23
CA GLU A 568 -1.99 -9.05 33.01
C GLU A 568 -1.00 -7.87 32.95
N CYS A 569 -0.96 -7.12 31.84
CA CYS A 569 -0.26 -5.84 31.76
C CYS A 569 -0.85 -4.82 32.75
N ALA A 570 -2.18 -4.66 32.77
CA ALA A 570 -2.84 -3.73 33.66
C ALA A 570 -2.60 -4.02 35.16
N GLU A 571 -2.31 -5.27 35.54
CA GLU A 571 -1.87 -5.64 36.89
C GLU A 571 -0.37 -5.41 37.15
N SER A 572 0.49 -5.43 36.13
CA SER A 572 1.95 -5.30 36.24
C SER A 572 2.46 -3.84 36.23
N LEU A 573 1.68 -2.91 35.68
CA LEU A 573 2.05 -1.50 35.52
C LEU A 573 2.21 -0.75 36.85
N VAL A 574 3.37 -0.09 36.98
CA VAL A 574 3.79 0.75 38.12
C VAL A 574 3.22 2.16 38.02
#